data_AF-A0A2Z6CUN3-F1
#
_entry.id   AF-A0A2Z6CUN3-F1
#
_cell.length_a   1.000
_cell.length_b   1.000
_cell.length_c   1.000
_cell.angle_alpha   90.00
_cell.angle_beta   90.00
_cell.angle_gamma   90.00
#
_symmetry.space_group_name_H-M   'P 1'
#
loop_
_entity.id
_entity.type
_entity.pdbx_description
1 polymer ?
#
loop_
_entity_poly.entity_id
_entity_poly.type
_entity_poly.pdbx_seq_one_letter_code
_entity_poly.pdbx_strand_id
1 'polypeptide(L)' 'MSKLKYQMIIQWSEYDDCFLVGFPDFPGQRWRTHGDTYESAVANGIEALESLILAY' A
#
# COMPACT_ATOMS: atom_id res chain seq x y z
N MET A 1 17.82 -2.04 -5.22
CA MET A 1 16.56 -1.35 -4.86
C MET A 1 16.84 -0.39 -3.73
N SER A 2 16.52 0.88 -3.93
CA SER A 2 16.55 1.89 -2.87
C SER A 2 15.77 1.36 -1.67
N LYS A 3 16.34 1.39 -0.47
CA LYS A 3 15.57 1.05 0.74
C LYS A 3 14.56 2.18 0.96
N LEU A 4 13.36 2.02 0.41
CA LEU A 4 12.23 2.90 0.68
C LEU A 4 11.87 2.74 2.16
N LYS A 5 11.96 3.83 2.92
CA LYS A 5 11.73 3.83 4.38
C LYS A 5 10.43 4.56 4.71
N TYR A 6 9.32 4.09 4.13
CA TYR A 6 7.98 4.63 4.36
C TYR A 6 7.14 3.66 5.18
N GLN A 7 6.20 4.19 5.95
CA GLN A 7 5.26 3.34 6.68
C GLN A 7 4.22 2.77 5.71
N MET A 8 4.08 1.45 5.69
CA MET A 8 3.02 0.74 4.98
C MET A 8 2.01 0.20 5.99
N ILE A 9 0.76 0.62 5.88
CA ILE A 9 -0.36 0.05 6.65
C ILE A 9 -1.02 -1.02 5.79
N ILE A 10 -1.17 -2.22 6.34
CA ILE A 10 -1.94 -3.32 5.75
C ILE A 10 -3.08 -3.65 6.71
N GLN A 11 -4.31 -3.60 6.22
CA GLN A 11 -5.52 -3.79 7.02
C GLN A 11 -6.50 -4.70 6.30
N TRP A 12 -7.00 -5.73 7.00
CA TRP A 12 -8.10 -6.55 6.50
C TRP A 12 -9.40 -5.73 6.43
N SER A 13 -10.11 -5.84 5.30
CA SER A 13 -11.45 -5.28 5.10
C SER A 13 -12.47 -6.39 5.04
N GLU A 14 -13.36 -6.44 6.03
CA GLU A 14 -14.51 -7.37 6.02
C GLU A 14 -15.48 -7.09 4.86
N TYR A 15 -15.53 -5.85 4.37
CA TYR A 15 -16.43 -5.46 3.28
C TYR A 15 -15.90 -5.87 1.91
N ASP A 16 -14.58 -5.76 1.72
CA ASP A 16 -13.92 -6.04 0.44
C ASP A 16 -13.29 -7.44 0.38
N ASP A 17 -13.33 -8.20 1.49
CA ASP A 17 -12.75 -9.54 1.65
C ASP A 17 -11.27 -9.62 1.21
N CYS A 18 -10.51 -8.56 1.49
CA CYS A 18 -9.10 -8.45 1.13
C CYS A 18 -8.33 -7.52 2.09
N PHE A 19 -7.01 -7.54 1.97
CA PHE A 19 -6.14 -6.59 2.65
C PHE A 19 -6.02 -5.29 1.86
N LEU A 20 -6.39 -4.18 2.48
CA LEU A 20 -6.18 -2.83 1.96
C LEU A 20 -4.80 -2.32 2.38
N VAL A 21 -4.14 -1.59 1.49
CA VAL A 21 -2.79 -1.06 1.70
C VAL A 21 -2.79 0.46 1.58
N GLY A 22 -2.19 1.14 2.56
CA GLY A 22 -2.13 2.60 2.63
C GLY A 22 -0.79 3.13 3.13
N PHE A 23 -0.50 4.39 2.82
CA PHE A 23 0.74 5.08 3.19
C PHE A 23 0.41 6.41 3.90
N PRO A 24 0.55 6.50 5.23
CA PRO A 24 0.19 7.69 6.01
C PRO A 24 0.96 8.95 5.61
N ASP A 25 2.18 8.78 5.08
CA ASP A 25 3.05 9.88 4.66
C ASP A 25 2.55 10.61 3.41
N PHE A 26 1.61 10.03 2.65
CA PHE A 26 1.09 10.60 1.41
C PHE A 26 -0.33 11.12 1.59
N PRO A 27 -0.60 12.42 1.36
CA PRO A 27 -1.94 12.96 1.48
C PRO A 27 -2.86 12.44 0.37
N GLY A 28 -4.17 12.42 0.63
CA GLY A 28 -5.20 11.97 -0.30
C GLY A 28 -5.89 10.68 0.14
N GLN A 29 -6.14 9.78 -0.80
CA GLN A 29 -6.87 8.53 -0.53
C GLN A 29 -6.11 7.65 0.47
N ARG A 30 -6.82 7.20 1.50
CA ARG A 30 -6.28 6.38 2.59
C ARG A 30 -5.71 5.05 2.09
N TRP A 31 -6.44 4.39 1.19
CA TRP A 31 -6.07 3.10 0.61
C TRP A 31 -5.65 3.32 -0.85
N ARG A 32 -4.50 2.74 -1.21
CA ARG A 32 -3.86 2.93 -2.52
C ARG A 32 -3.94 1.69 -3.40
N THR A 33 -3.94 0.51 -2.75
CA THR A 33 -4.06 -0.78 -3.42
C THR A 33 -4.58 -1.81 -2.43
N HIS A 34 -4.70 -3.07 -2.86
CA HIS A 34 -5.17 -4.19 -2.06
C HIS A 34 -4.41 -5.48 -2.40
N GLY A 35 -4.67 -6.56 -1.67
CA GLY A 35 -4.26 -7.91 -2.00
C GLY A 35 -4.98 -8.96 -1.15
N ASP A 36 -5.14 -10.16 -1.69
CA ASP A 36 -5.90 -11.24 -1.04
C ASP A 36 -5.10 -11.95 0.07
N THR A 37 -3.77 -11.80 0.07
CA THR A 37 -2.88 -12.33 1.09
C THR A 37 -1.91 -11.23 1.55
N TYR A 38 -1.21 -11.47 2.65
CA TYR A 38 -0.18 -10.55 3.11
C TYR A 38 0.91 -10.34 2.06
N GLU A 39 1.33 -11.40 1.36
CA GLU A 39 2.36 -11.34 0.34
C GLU A 39 1.93 -10.51 -0.87
N SER A 40 0.70 -10.71 -1.38
CA SER A 40 0.19 -9.94 -2.51
C SER A 40 -0.06 -8.48 -2.13
N ALA A 41 -0.55 -8.21 -0.93
CA ALA A 41 -0.72 -6.86 -0.42
C ALA A 41 0.62 -6.11 -0.32
N VAL A 42 1.67 -6.75 0.21
CA VAL A 42 3.02 -6.16 0.27
C VAL A 42 3.57 -5.90 -1.12
N ALA A 43 3.47 -6.88 -2.03
CA ALA A 43 3.97 -6.76 -3.40
C ALA A 43 3.31 -5.58 -4.14
N ASN A 44 1.98 -5.54 -4.13
CA ASN A 44 1.21 -4.46 -4.74
C ASN A 44 1.50 -3.11 -4.05
N GLY A 45 1.69 -3.12 -2.73
CA GLY A 45 2.05 -1.94 -1.95
C GLY A 45 3.39 -1.34 -2.38
N ILE A 46 4.40 -2.16 -2.64
CA ILE A 46 5.72 -1.69 -3.10
C ILE A 46 5.57 -0.98 -4.46
N GLU A 47 4.86 -1.57 -5.41
CA GLU A 47 4.62 -0.96 -6.74
C GLU A 47 3.85 0.37 -6.64
N ALA A 48 2.83 0.41 -5.79
CA ALA A 48 2.06 1.63 -5.52
C ALA A 48 2.91 2.73 -4.87
N LEU A 49 3.78 2.35 -3.91
CA LEU A 49 4.69 3.28 -3.26
C LEU A 49 5.71 3.87 -4.23
N GLU A 50 6.29 3.04 -5.11
CA GLU A 50 7.22 3.52 -6.15
C GLU A 50 6.54 4.54 -7.07
N SER A 51 5.30 4.27 -7.47
CA SER A 51 4.51 5.20 -8.29
C SER A 51 4.21 6.52 -7.56
N LEU A 52 3.89 6.45 -6.26
CA LEU A 52 3.63 7.64 -5.45
C LEU A 52 4.88 8.51 -5.26
N ILE A 53 6.04 7.89 -5.03
CA ILE A 53 7.31 8.62 -4.89
C ILE A 53 7.69 9.31 -6.20
N LEU A 54 7.43 8.70 -7.35
CA LEU A 54 7.71 9.32 -8.65
C LEU A 54 6.78 10.50 -8.96
N ALA A 55 5.57 10.50 -8.40
CA ALA A 55 4.57 11.54 -8.63
C ALA A 55 4.75 12.78 -7.73
N TYR A 56 5.62 12.72 -6.71
CA TYR A 56 5.91 13.81 -5.77
C TYR A 56 7.34 14.35 -5.96
#